data_AF-A0A940DGJ5-F1
#
_entry.id   AF-A0A940DGJ5-F1
#
_cell.length_a   1.000
_cell.length_b   1.000
_cell.length_c   1.000
_cell.angle_alpha   90.00
_cell.angle_beta   90.00
_cell.angle_gamma   90.00
#
_symmetry.space_group_name_H-M   'P 1'
#
loop_
_entity.id
_entity.type
_entity.pdbx_description
1 polymer ?
#
loop_
_entity_poly.entity_id
_entity_poly.type
_entity_poly.pdbx_seq_one_letter_code
_entity_poly.pdbx_strand_id
1 'polypeptide(L)'
;MKLLEGQIRIPSGCAISAVISTEGERMSGADIVESMRPMHDRSNGLGGGFAGYGIYPEYKDFYALHIFFDNAAVRQECESVLKESFEIVKAEPVPTLKMPEITDEPIIYRYFTAPLASRMRDAQLDEREFVARIVMSVNASMKGAYIVSAGKNMGVFKAVGYPEDVGRFYRLEEYSGYSWIAHGRYPTNTPGWWGGAHPFAILDYSVVHNGEISSYDANRRFIEMYGYKCTLQTDTEVIAYIADYLLRRQKLTLKEFASVVAAPFWSTIERMSEEDKRICTYLRTVYSGLLVTGPFSIVLGFEGGLMALNDRLKLRSMVTAKKGDRVYIASEEAAIRKIAPDAGDVYAPTGGEPVIVKVREGRY
;
A
#
# COMPACT_ATOMS: atom_id res chain seq x y z
N MET A 1 16.32 -14.07 -23.16
CA MET A 1 15.76 -15.39 -22.82
C MET A 1 14.92 -15.20 -21.57
N LYS A 2 13.59 -15.36 -21.62
CA LYS A 2 12.73 -15.20 -20.43
C LYS A 2 13.01 -16.37 -19.49
N LEU A 3 13.64 -16.09 -18.35
CA LEU A 3 13.91 -17.09 -17.32
C LEU A 3 12.59 -17.32 -16.57
N LEU A 4 12.06 -18.54 -16.64
CA LEU A 4 10.83 -18.95 -15.96
C LEU A 4 11.20 -19.71 -14.68
N GLU A 5 10.52 -19.42 -13.57
CA GLU A 5 10.69 -20.15 -12.32
C GLU A 5 10.23 -21.61 -12.49
N GLY A 6 10.98 -22.56 -11.93
CA GLY A 6 10.85 -24.00 -12.18
C GLY A 6 11.87 -24.57 -13.19
N GLN A 7 12.50 -23.71 -14.01
CA GLN A 7 13.70 -24.06 -14.79
C GLN A 7 14.99 -23.60 -14.10
N ILE A 8 14.90 -22.53 -13.30
CA ILE A 8 15.98 -21.97 -12.48
C ILE A 8 15.33 -21.38 -11.22
N ARG A 9 15.90 -21.62 -10.04
CA ARG A 9 15.45 -20.97 -8.80
C ARG A 9 16.02 -19.55 -8.77
N ILE A 10 15.21 -18.56 -9.11
CA ILE A 10 15.58 -17.15 -8.94
C ILE A 10 15.11 -16.74 -7.55
N PRO A 11 16.01 -16.40 -6.61
CA PRO A 11 15.59 -15.88 -5.31
C PRO A 11 14.84 -14.57 -5.53
N SER A 12 13.51 -14.63 -5.57
CA SER A 12 12.63 -13.47 -5.61
C SER A 12 12.83 -12.69 -4.32
N GLY A 13 12.95 -11.37 -4.41
CA GLY A 13 13.08 -10.55 -3.22
C GLY A 13 12.72 -9.13 -3.52
N CYS A 14 11.43 -8.83 -3.66
CA CYS A 14 10.94 -7.46 -3.84
C CYS A 14 11.64 -6.49 -2.88
N ALA A 15 11.75 -5.24 -3.33
CA ALA A 15 12.33 -4.16 -2.55
C ALA A 15 11.21 -3.38 -1.86
N ILE A 16 11.32 -3.17 -0.55
CA ILE A 16 10.48 -2.23 0.21
C ILE A 16 11.39 -1.19 0.85
N SER A 17 10.97 0.07 0.79
CA SER A 17 11.52 1.17 1.58
C SER A 17 10.39 2.06 2.09
N ALA A 18 10.54 2.65 3.27
CA ALA A 18 9.64 3.66 3.79
C ALA A 18 10.41 4.63 4.70
N VAL A 19 9.94 5.88 4.73
CA VAL A 19 10.42 6.92 5.63
C VAL A 19 9.22 7.72 6.14
N ILE A 20 9.23 8.07 7.42
CA ILE A 20 8.18 8.87 8.05
C ILE A 20 8.78 9.83 9.08
N SER A 21 8.30 11.07 9.13
CA SER A 21 8.58 12.03 10.20
C SER A 21 7.56 11.87 11.33
N THR A 22 8.02 11.66 12.57
CA THR A 22 7.17 11.63 13.76
C THR A 22 6.63 13.01 14.13
N GLU A 23 7.26 14.09 13.66
CA GLU A 23 6.82 15.46 13.90
C GLU A 23 5.97 16.04 12.76
N GLY A 24 5.69 15.26 11.70
CA GLY A 24 4.88 15.69 10.56
C GLY A 24 5.64 16.58 9.56
N GLU A 25 6.97 16.65 9.68
CA GLU A 25 7.80 17.43 8.78
C GLU A 25 7.77 16.82 7.38
N ARG A 26 7.37 17.64 6.41
CA ARG A 26 7.24 17.19 5.02
C ARG A 26 8.60 17.10 4.36
N MET A 27 8.82 16.02 3.62
CA MET A 27 10.04 15.75 2.87
C MET A 27 9.71 15.45 1.41
N SER A 28 10.65 15.80 0.53
CA SER A 28 10.53 15.52 -0.90
C SER A 28 10.48 14.03 -1.18
N GLY A 29 9.77 13.62 -2.23
CA GLY A 29 9.80 12.24 -2.72
C GLY A 29 11.15 11.83 -3.31
N ALA A 30 12.09 12.76 -3.55
CA ALA A 30 13.41 12.44 -4.09
C ALA A 30 14.20 11.46 -3.20
N ASP A 31 14.15 11.63 -1.87
CA ASP A 31 14.89 10.77 -0.94
C ASP A 31 14.40 9.32 -1.06
N ILE A 32 13.08 9.08 -1.01
CA ILE A 32 12.54 7.71 -1.10
C ILE A 32 12.83 7.06 -2.48
N VAL A 33 12.98 7.85 -3.54
CA VAL A 33 13.40 7.33 -4.85
C VAL A 33 14.86 6.89 -4.80
N GLU A 34 15.75 7.68 -4.20
CA GLU A 34 17.16 7.34 -4.04
C GLU A 34 17.38 6.12 -3.13
N SER A 35 16.53 5.91 -2.11
CA SER A 35 16.62 4.73 -1.24
C SER A 35 16.36 3.42 -1.97
N MET A 36 15.69 3.44 -3.12
CA MET A 36 15.40 2.24 -3.91
C MET A 36 16.58 1.79 -4.78
N ARG A 37 17.49 2.70 -5.16
CA ARG A 37 18.61 2.38 -6.08
C ARG A 37 19.53 1.26 -5.60
N PRO A 38 19.94 1.18 -4.31
CA PRO A 38 20.75 0.06 -3.82
C PRO A 38 20.04 -1.29 -3.94
N MET A 39 18.71 -1.27 -4.06
CA MET A 39 17.86 -2.46 -4.20
C MET A 39 17.39 -2.66 -5.65
N HIS A 40 18.12 -2.17 -6.66
CA HIS A 40 17.79 -2.38 -8.07
C HIS A 40 17.64 -3.87 -8.42
N ASP A 41 18.64 -4.68 -8.04
CA ASP A 41 18.72 -6.13 -8.36
C ASP A 41 17.67 -6.98 -7.62
N ARG A 42 16.95 -6.39 -6.67
CA ARG A 42 15.80 -6.98 -5.97
C ARG A 42 14.50 -6.87 -6.78
N SER A 43 14.52 -6.07 -7.83
CA SER A 43 13.41 -5.80 -8.75
C SER A 43 13.76 -6.29 -10.16
N ASN A 44 12.80 -6.30 -11.08
CA ASN A 44 13.06 -6.66 -12.48
C ASN A 44 12.41 -5.73 -13.50
N GLY A 45 12.04 -4.52 -13.06
CA GLY A 45 11.41 -3.52 -13.92
C GLY A 45 9.94 -3.81 -14.28
N LEU A 46 9.31 -4.85 -13.73
CA LEU A 46 7.91 -5.18 -14.02
C LEU A 46 6.90 -4.55 -13.05
N GLY A 47 7.35 -3.64 -12.20
CA GLY A 47 6.50 -2.88 -11.30
C GLY A 47 7.29 -2.07 -10.29
N GLY A 48 7.10 -0.76 -10.30
CA GLY A 48 7.62 0.17 -9.32
C GLY A 48 6.49 1.08 -8.84
N GLY A 49 6.57 1.53 -7.59
CA GLY A 49 5.59 2.49 -7.11
C GLY A 49 5.83 3.02 -5.72
N PHE A 50 5.06 4.05 -5.40
CA PHE A 50 5.18 4.89 -4.22
C PHE A 50 3.79 5.25 -3.68
N ALA A 51 3.68 5.37 -2.36
CA ALA A 51 2.58 6.06 -1.70
C ALA A 51 3.16 7.24 -0.91
N GLY A 52 2.61 8.42 -1.11
CA GLY A 52 2.95 9.63 -0.36
C GLY A 52 1.78 10.08 0.49
N TYR A 53 2.05 10.50 1.73
CA TYR A 53 1.06 11.05 2.65
C TYR A 53 1.44 12.49 3.04
N GLY A 54 0.45 13.37 3.14
CA GLY A 54 0.67 14.81 3.33
C GLY A 54 0.97 15.58 2.04
N ILE A 55 0.81 14.93 0.88
CA ILE A 55 1.26 15.43 -0.42
C ILE A 55 0.26 16.35 -1.12
N TYR A 56 -0.96 16.47 -0.59
CA TYR A 56 -2.04 17.30 -1.14
C TYR A 56 -2.61 18.26 -0.10
N PRO A 57 -1.77 19.14 0.50
CA PRO A 57 -2.17 20.00 1.61
C PRO A 57 -3.34 20.93 1.26
N GLU A 58 -3.41 21.38 0.00
CA GLU A 58 -4.46 22.27 -0.53
C GLU A 58 -5.81 21.56 -0.68
N TYR A 59 -5.80 20.23 -0.80
CA TYR A 59 -6.99 19.39 -1.00
C TYR A 59 -7.13 18.33 0.10
N LYS A 60 -6.60 18.61 1.30
CA LYS A 60 -6.48 17.63 2.38
C LYS A 60 -7.83 17.02 2.82
N ASP A 61 -8.92 17.76 2.65
CA ASP A 61 -10.27 17.34 3.07
C ASP A 61 -11.02 16.54 1.99
N PHE A 62 -10.44 16.44 0.77
CA PHE A 62 -11.02 15.76 -0.39
C PHE A 62 -10.32 14.42 -0.65
N TYR A 63 -11.07 13.46 -1.18
CA TYR A 63 -10.49 12.20 -1.65
C TYR A 63 -9.74 12.45 -2.94
N ALA A 64 -8.48 12.02 -3.00
CA ALA A 64 -7.66 12.04 -4.20
C ALA A 64 -7.83 10.69 -4.94
N LEU A 65 -8.73 10.67 -5.91
CA LEU A 65 -8.92 9.52 -6.80
C LEU A 65 -7.87 9.57 -7.90
N HIS A 66 -6.86 8.71 -7.84
CA HIS A 66 -5.94 8.50 -8.97
C HIS A 66 -6.50 7.37 -9.82
N ILE A 67 -6.68 7.62 -11.12
CA ILE A 67 -7.35 6.69 -12.03
C ILE A 67 -6.52 6.51 -13.30
N PHE A 68 -6.33 5.26 -13.68
CA PHE A 68 -5.79 4.86 -14.98
C PHE A 68 -6.94 4.57 -15.95
N PHE A 69 -6.83 5.09 -17.17
CA PHE A 69 -7.76 4.80 -18.26
C PHE A 69 -7.04 4.26 -19.49
N ASP A 70 -7.59 3.21 -20.10
CA ASP A 70 -7.03 2.65 -21.34
C ASP A 70 -7.22 3.60 -22.53
N ASN A 71 -8.30 4.39 -22.54
CA ASN A 71 -8.61 5.34 -23.62
C ASN A 71 -9.59 6.43 -23.17
N ALA A 72 -9.79 7.44 -24.03
CA ALA A 72 -10.63 8.59 -23.74
C ALA A 72 -12.13 8.27 -23.58
N ALA A 73 -12.65 7.25 -24.27
CA ALA A 73 -14.06 6.87 -24.16
C ALA A 73 -14.36 6.28 -22.77
N VAL A 74 -13.51 5.38 -22.29
CA VAL A 74 -13.62 4.80 -20.93
C VAL A 74 -13.47 5.88 -19.86
N ARG A 75 -12.56 6.85 -20.07
CA ARG A 75 -12.46 8.00 -19.18
C ARG A 75 -13.77 8.78 -19.10
N GLN A 76 -14.40 9.10 -20.24
CA GLN A 76 -15.65 9.86 -20.26
C GLN A 76 -16.78 9.11 -19.55
N GLU A 77 -16.88 7.80 -19.74
CA GLU A 77 -17.84 6.95 -19.05
C GLU A 77 -17.64 6.97 -17.53
N CYS A 78 -16.39 6.79 -17.08
CA CYS A 78 -16.04 6.83 -15.66
C CYS A 78 -16.30 8.21 -15.04
N GLU A 79 -15.97 9.30 -15.75
CA GLU A 79 -16.28 10.65 -15.30
C GLU A 79 -17.78 10.89 -15.12
N SER A 80 -18.65 10.22 -15.88
CA SER A 80 -20.10 10.28 -15.66
C SER A 80 -20.48 9.67 -14.31
N VAL A 81 -19.95 8.48 -14.00
CA VAL A 81 -20.15 7.83 -12.69
C VAL A 81 -19.63 8.70 -11.55
N LEU A 82 -18.46 9.33 -11.73
CA LEU A 82 -17.90 10.23 -10.73
C LEU A 82 -18.79 11.45 -10.50
N LYS A 83 -19.29 12.10 -11.56
CA LYS A 83 -20.19 13.28 -11.44
C LYS A 83 -21.53 12.94 -10.80
N GLU A 84 -22.02 11.72 -10.97
CA GLU A 84 -23.25 11.26 -10.33
C GLU A 84 -23.08 10.93 -8.84
N SER A 85 -21.84 10.69 -8.41
CA SER A 85 -21.50 10.20 -7.07
C SER A 85 -20.79 11.25 -6.20
N PHE A 86 -20.06 12.18 -6.82
CA PHE A 86 -19.19 13.14 -6.15
C PHE A 86 -19.33 14.56 -6.71
N GLU A 87 -19.08 15.53 -5.86
CA GLU A 87 -18.64 16.86 -6.26
C GLU A 87 -17.14 16.80 -6.59
N ILE A 88 -16.78 17.17 -7.83
CA ILE A 88 -15.39 17.19 -8.30
C ILE A 88 -14.84 18.61 -8.13
N VAL A 89 -13.95 18.79 -7.16
CA VAL A 89 -13.33 20.08 -6.86
C VAL A 89 -12.22 20.41 -7.84
N LYS A 90 -11.47 19.39 -8.27
CA LYS A 90 -10.43 19.51 -9.29
C LYS A 90 -10.25 18.19 -10.02
N ALA A 91 -10.03 18.29 -11.33
CA ALA A 91 -9.69 17.18 -12.20
C ALA A 91 -8.51 17.60 -13.08
N GLU A 92 -7.43 16.84 -13.07
CA GLU A 92 -6.25 17.15 -13.87
C GLU A 92 -5.46 15.88 -14.23
N PRO A 93 -4.72 15.89 -15.35
CA PRO A 93 -3.73 14.84 -15.59
C PRO A 93 -2.69 14.86 -14.46
N VAL A 94 -2.24 13.69 -14.03
CA VAL A 94 -1.09 13.61 -13.11
C VAL A 94 0.15 14.08 -13.89
N PRO A 95 0.94 15.04 -13.37
CA PRO A 95 2.15 15.48 -14.05
C PRO A 95 3.14 14.31 -14.23
N THR A 96 3.55 14.07 -15.48
CA THR A 96 4.52 13.01 -15.82
C THR A 96 5.62 13.51 -16.76
N LEU A 97 6.77 12.83 -16.76
CA LEU A 97 7.84 13.01 -17.75
C LEU A 97 7.81 11.89 -18.77
N LYS A 98 7.84 12.22 -20.07
CA LYS A 98 8.01 11.21 -21.12
C LYS A 98 9.46 10.73 -21.14
N MET A 99 9.64 9.42 -21.00
CA MET A 99 10.96 8.78 -20.93
C MET A 99 10.92 7.37 -21.53
N PRO A 100 12.01 6.89 -22.17
CA PRO A 100 12.03 5.59 -22.84
C PRO A 100 11.93 4.39 -21.89
N GLU A 101 12.28 4.55 -20.60
CA GLU A 101 12.26 3.49 -19.58
C GLU A 101 10.84 3.12 -19.14
N ILE A 102 9.85 4.00 -19.38
CA ILE A 102 8.44 3.81 -19.01
C ILE A 102 7.61 3.72 -20.29
N THR A 103 7.02 2.55 -20.53
CA THR A 103 6.22 2.27 -21.73
C THR A 103 4.78 1.91 -21.39
N ASP A 104 3.92 1.92 -22.42
CA ASP A 104 2.51 1.51 -22.31
C ASP A 104 1.73 2.29 -21.24
N GLU A 105 2.05 3.58 -21.10
CA GLU A 105 1.43 4.50 -20.15
C GLU A 105 -0.08 4.63 -20.42
N PRO A 106 -0.95 4.35 -19.43
CA PRO A 106 -2.38 4.62 -19.54
C PRO A 106 -2.63 6.14 -19.44
N ILE A 107 -3.84 6.59 -19.73
CA ILE A 107 -4.23 7.96 -19.40
C ILE A 107 -4.33 8.06 -17.87
N ILE A 108 -3.49 8.88 -17.25
CA ILE A 108 -3.42 9.04 -15.79
C ILE A 108 -4.04 10.36 -15.37
N TYR A 109 -5.12 10.30 -14.60
CA TYR A 109 -5.79 11.47 -14.05
C TYR A 109 -5.91 11.37 -12.54
N ARG A 110 -5.91 12.53 -11.88
CA ARG A 110 -6.32 12.66 -10.49
C ARG A 110 -7.54 13.55 -10.37
N TYR A 111 -8.45 13.14 -9.49
CA TYR A 111 -9.66 13.88 -9.15
C TYR A 111 -9.69 14.11 -7.65
N PHE A 112 -9.89 15.36 -7.23
CA PHE A 112 -10.14 15.71 -5.83
C PHE A 112 -11.65 15.82 -5.63
N THR A 113 -12.21 14.93 -4.83
CA THR A 113 -13.66 14.74 -4.76
C THR A 113 -14.22 14.73 -3.35
N ALA A 114 -15.47 15.18 -3.22
CA ALA A 114 -16.30 15.02 -2.03
C ALA A 114 -17.56 14.22 -2.40
N PRO A 115 -17.93 13.15 -1.66
CA PRO A 115 -19.12 12.37 -1.99
C PRO A 115 -20.39 13.19 -1.78
N LEU A 116 -21.34 13.06 -2.71
CA LEU A 116 -22.58 13.82 -2.67
C LEU A 116 -23.43 13.39 -1.47
N ALA A 117 -23.77 14.33 -0.60
CA ALA A 117 -24.55 14.06 0.60
C ALA A 117 -25.94 13.45 0.31
N SER A 118 -26.56 13.79 -0.82
CA SER A 118 -27.81 13.15 -1.28
C SER A 118 -27.62 11.66 -1.55
N ARG A 119 -26.59 11.30 -2.32
CA ARG A 119 -26.28 9.90 -2.67
C ARG A 119 -25.92 9.06 -1.45
N MET A 120 -25.16 9.62 -0.51
CA MET A 120 -24.84 8.93 0.75
C MET A 120 -26.10 8.66 1.59
N ARG A 121 -27.02 9.64 1.69
CA ARG A 121 -28.31 9.46 2.39
C ARG A 121 -29.19 8.42 1.72
N ASP A 122 -29.31 8.46 0.39
CA ASP A 122 -30.11 7.51 -0.37
C ASP A 122 -29.58 6.08 -0.22
N ALA A 123 -28.26 5.92 -0.20
CA ALA A 123 -27.60 4.63 0.01
C ALA A 123 -27.54 4.19 1.49
N GLN A 124 -27.85 5.09 2.43
CA GLN A 124 -27.69 4.89 3.88
C GLN A 124 -26.27 4.47 4.29
N LEU A 125 -25.25 5.10 3.69
CA LEU A 125 -23.85 4.79 3.94
C LEU A 125 -23.13 5.96 4.60
N ASP A 126 -22.16 5.64 5.45
CA ASP A 126 -21.15 6.62 5.86
C ASP A 126 -20.22 6.97 4.69
N GLU A 127 -19.51 8.09 4.84
CA GLU A 127 -18.64 8.65 3.81
C GLU A 127 -17.60 7.65 3.28
N ARG A 128 -16.91 6.96 4.20
CA ARG A 128 -15.82 6.04 3.87
C ARG A 128 -16.34 4.78 3.19
N GLU A 129 -17.45 4.25 3.69
CA GLU A 129 -18.11 3.10 3.08
C GLU A 129 -18.68 3.42 1.69
N PHE A 130 -19.25 4.62 1.50
CA PHE A 130 -19.72 5.08 0.19
C PHE A 130 -18.56 5.12 -0.83
N VAL A 131 -17.45 5.78 -0.48
CA VAL A 131 -16.26 5.88 -1.34
C VAL A 131 -15.71 4.49 -1.66
N ALA A 132 -15.53 3.64 -0.64
CA ALA A 132 -15.02 2.28 -0.82
C ALA A 132 -15.88 1.47 -1.79
N ARG A 133 -17.22 1.56 -1.71
CA ARG A 133 -18.12 0.87 -2.64
C ARG A 133 -18.04 1.39 -4.07
N ILE A 134 -17.92 2.71 -4.27
CA ILE A 134 -17.73 3.26 -5.62
C ILE A 134 -16.40 2.77 -6.21
N VAL A 135 -15.31 2.81 -5.44
CA VAL A 135 -14.00 2.29 -5.87
C VAL A 135 -14.09 0.83 -6.30
N MET A 136 -14.70 -0.02 -5.45
CA MET A 136 -14.92 -1.43 -5.75
C MET A 136 -15.80 -1.65 -6.99
N SER A 137 -16.84 -0.83 -7.17
CA SER A 137 -17.74 -0.93 -8.31
C SER A 137 -17.04 -0.57 -9.61
N VAL A 138 -16.30 0.54 -9.64
CA VAL A 138 -15.55 0.96 -10.83
C VAL A 138 -14.51 -0.09 -11.20
N ASN A 139 -13.66 -0.50 -10.25
CA ASN A 139 -12.60 -1.47 -10.51
C ASN A 139 -13.12 -2.85 -10.94
N ALA A 140 -14.31 -3.25 -10.48
CA ALA A 140 -14.88 -4.55 -10.83
C ALA A 140 -15.75 -4.57 -12.08
N SER A 141 -16.32 -3.43 -12.47
CA SER A 141 -17.36 -3.40 -13.52
C SER A 141 -17.02 -2.53 -14.72
N MET A 142 -16.07 -1.60 -14.60
CA MET A 142 -15.66 -0.71 -15.70
C MET A 142 -14.32 -1.15 -16.29
N LYS A 143 -14.37 -1.99 -17.34
CA LYS A 143 -13.16 -2.47 -18.00
C LYS A 143 -12.35 -1.29 -18.58
N GLY A 144 -11.09 -1.20 -18.19
CA GLY A 144 -10.18 -0.16 -18.65
C GLY A 144 -10.19 1.12 -17.81
N ALA A 145 -10.90 1.13 -16.67
CA ALA A 145 -10.80 2.17 -15.65
C ALA A 145 -10.33 1.53 -14.33
N TYR A 146 -9.23 2.02 -13.76
CA TYR A 146 -8.67 1.48 -12.53
C TYR A 146 -8.36 2.61 -11.56
N ILE A 147 -9.12 2.68 -10.48
CA ILE A 147 -8.86 3.56 -9.35
C ILE A 147 -7.76 2.92 -8.50
N VAL A 148 -6.60 3.57 -8.46
CA VAL A 148 -5.38 3.07 -7.81
C VAL A 148 -5.06 3.78 -6.49
N SER A 149 -5.70 4.91 -6.24
CA SER A 149 -5.64 5.66 -4.98
C SER A 149 -7.01 6.28 -4.73
N ALA A 150 -7.44 6.32 -3.47
CA ALA A 150 -8.73 6.90 -3.10
C ALA A 150 -8.73 7.45 -1.66
N GLY A 151 -7.58 7.94 -1.19
CA GLY A 151 -7.43 8.47 0.17
C GLY A 151 -7.47 9.99 0.23
N LYS A 152 -7.59 10.54 1.44
CA LYS A 152 -7.45 11.99 1.68
C LYS A 152 -6.00 12.33 1.95
N ASN A 153 -5.56 13.49 1.46
CA ASN A 153 -4.19 14.00 1.62
C ASN A 153 -3.08 12.97 1.30
N MET A 154 -3.34 12.02 0.40
CA MET A 154 -2.40 10.96 0.03
C MET A 154 -2.58 10.58 -1.43
N GLY A 155 -1.57 9.96 -2.03
CA GLY A 155 -1.64 9.48 -3.41
C GLY A 155 -0.75 8.27 -3.65
N VAL A 156 -1.20 7.37 -4.53
CA VAL A 156 -0.41 6.24 -5.03
C VAL A 156 0.06 6.53 -6.45
N PHE A 157 1.36 6.31 -6.68
CA PHE A 157 2.04 6.46 -7.96
C PHE A 157 2.65 5.12 -8.32
N LYS A 158 2.26 4.52 -9.44
CA LYS A 158 2.77 3.18 -9.80
C LYS A 158 2.78 2.97 -11.30
N ALA A 159 3.77 2.24 -11.77
CA ALA A 159 3.97 1.97 -13.19
C ALA A 159 4.69 0.64 -13.41
N VAL A 160 4.69 0.17 -14.66
CA VAL A 160 5.63 -0.86 -15.10
C VAL A 160 6.99 -0.18 -15.32
N GLY A 161 7.95 -0.47 -14.46
CA GLY A 161 9.29 0.11 -14.50
C GLY A 161 10.06 -0.17 -13.21
N TYR A 162 11.33 0.24 -13.16
CA TYR A 162 12.10 0.25 -11.91
C TYR A 162 11.68 1.44 -11.03
N PRO A 163 11.68 1.30 -9.68
CA PRO A 163 11.24 2.37 -8.79
C PRO A 163 11.93 3.72 -9.03
N GLU A 164 13.23 3.73 -9.33
CA GLU A 164 13.98 4.95 -9.64
C GLU A 164 13.47 5.68 -10.90
N ASP A 165 13.04 4.93 -11.91
CA ASP A 165 12.48 5.49 -13.14
C ASP A 165 11.04 5.92 -12.92
N VAL A 166 10.25 5.13 -12.18
CA VAL A 166 8.88 5.48 -11.80
C VAL A 166 8.85 6.77 -10.97
N GLY A 167 9.79 6.96 -10.05
CA GLY A 167 9.92 8.17 -9.25
C GLY A 167 10.17 9.42 -10.09
N ARG A 168 11.08 9.31 -11.08
CA ARG A 168 11.36 10.39 -12.04
C ARG A 168 10.17 10.63 -12.97
N PHE A 169 9.54 9.56 -13.47
CA PHE A 169 8.36 9.64 -14.34
C PHE A 169 7.24 10.44 -13.68
N TYR A 170 6.95 10.22 -12.40
CA TYR A 170 5.93 10.96 -11.65
C TYR A 170 6.41 12.27 -11.02
N ARG A 171 7.67 12.68 -11.25
CA ARG A 171 8.26 13.92 -10.70
C ARG A 171 8.11 14.00 -9.19
N LEU A 172 8.39 12.90 -8.49
CA LEU A 172 8.15 12.80 -7.03
C LEU A 172 8.95 13.81 -6.22
N GLU A 173 10.02 14.36 -6.78
CA GLU A 173 10.80 15.44 -6.21
C GLU A 173 9.98 16.72 -5.96
N GLU A 174 8.91 16.94 -6.73
CA GLU A 174 8.02 18.11 -6.64
C GLU A 174 6.94 17.97 -5.57
N TYR A 175 6.76 16.77 -5.02
CA TYR A 175 5.81 16.48 -3.95
C TYR A 175 6.52 16.53 -2.60
N SER A 176 5.82 17.01 -1.58
CA SER A 176 6.33 17.06 -0.21
C SER A 176 5.31 16.46 0.75
N GLY A 177 5.68 15.38 1.43
CA GLY A 177 4.81 14.63 2.33
C GLY A 177 5.53 14.22 3.62
N TYR A 178 4.80 13.97 4.69
CA TYR A 178 5.40 13.56 5.98
C TYR A 178 5.80 12.07 6.00
N SER A 179 5.28 11.27 5.06
CA SER A 179 5.56 9.84 4.94
C SER A 179 5.58 9.42 3.47
N TRP A 180 6.54 8.55 3.16
CA TRP A 180 6.71 7.92 1.86
C TRP A 180 6.93 6.43 2.01
N ILE A 181 6.26 5.63 1.18
CA ILE A 181 6.39 4.18 1.10
C ILE A 181 6.70 3.83 -0.35
N ALA A 182 7.69 2.98 -0.61
CA ALA A 182 8.14 2.59 -1.93
C ALA A 182 8.23 1.06 -2.07
N HIS A 183 8.03 0.61 -3.30
CA HIS A 183 8.12 -0.80 -3.65
C HIS A 183 8.71 -1.02 -5.04
N GLY A 184 9.60 -2.01 -5.14
CA GLY A 184 10.09 -2.58 -6.38
C GLY A 184 9.69 -4.05 -6.48
N ARG A 185 8.97 -4.39 -7.56
CA ARG A 185 8.34 -5.71 -7.75
C ARG A 185 9.23 -6.63 -8.56
N TYR A 186 9.23 -7.91 -8.15
CA TYR A 186 9.75 -9.03 -8.92
C TYR A 186 8.63 -10.08 -9.07
N PRO A 187 7.73 -9.98 -10.07
CA PRO A 187 6.68 -10.97 -10.24
C PRO A 187 7.25 -12.31 -10.68
N THR A 188 6.81 -13.37 -10.02
CA THR A 188 7.12 -14.77 -10.34
C THR A 188 6.04 -15.43 -11.20
N ASN A 189 4.76 -15.04 -11.02
CA ASN A 189 3.61 -15.76 -11.58
C ASN A 189 2.67 -14.95 -12.51
N THR A 190 2.80 -13.61 -12.60
CA THR A 190 1.88 -12.77 -13.40
C THR A 190 2.63 -11.78 -14.30
N PRO A 191 2.15 -11.50 -15.54
CA PRO A 191 2.69 -10.44 -16.37
C PRO A 191 2.69 -9.09 -15.62
N GLY A 192 3.77 -8.33 -15.77
CA GLY A 192 3.82 -6.94 -15.28
C GLY A 192 2.80 -6.09 -16.03
N TRP A 193 1.94 -5.40 -15.30
CA TRP A 193 1.02 -4.40 -15.83
C TRP A 193 0.80 -3.29 -14.80
N TRP A 194 0.40 -2.11 -15.24
CA TRP A 194 0.39 -0.88 -14.43
C TRP A 194 -0.47 -1.00 -13.17
N GLY A 195 -1.68 -1.56 -13.26
CA GLY A 195 -2.56 -1.73 -12.10
C GLY A 195 -2.06 -2.78 -11.10
N GLY A 196 -1.27 -3.76 -11.55
CA GLY A 196 -0.72 -4.84 -10.72
C GLY A 196 0.55 -4.45 -9.94
N ALA A 197 1.15 -3.29 -10.24
CA ALA A 197 2.25 -2.76 -9.44
C ALA A 197 1.76 -2.36 -8.04
N HIS A 198 2.66 -2.44 -7.05
CA HIS A 198 2.41 -1.95 -5.70
C HIS A 198 2.78 -0.46 -5.63
N PRO A 199 2.28 0.32 -4.65
CA PRO A 199 1.32 -0.04 -3.60
C PRO A 199 -0.11 -0.37 -4.07
N PHE A 200 -0.84 -1.09 -3.23
CA PHE A 200 -2.31 -1.21 -3.30
C PHE A 200 -2.93 -0.32 -2.23
N ALA A 201 -4.01 0.38 -2.56
CA ALA A 201 -4.66 1.30 -1.63
C ALA A 201 -6.18 1.12 -1.62
N ILE A 202 -6.76 1.38 -0.45
CA ILE A 202 -8.19 1.52 -0.23
C ILE A 202 -8.39 2.62 0.81
N LEU A 203 -9.13 3.67 0.43
CA LEU A 203 -9.21 4.88 1.23
C LEU A 203 -7.79 5.42 1.54
N ASP A 204 -7.52 5.74 2.80
CA ASP A 204 -6.23 6.20 3.34
C ASP A 204 -5.23 5.06 3.63
N TYR A 205 -5.65 3.79 3.52
CA TYR A 205 -4.73 2.65 3.69
C TYR A 205 -3.97 2.38 2.41
N SER A 206 -2.65 2.19 2.52
CA SER A 206 -1.81 1.68 1.44
C SER A 206 -0.94 0.52 1.92
N VAL A 207 -0.73 -0.48 1.07
CA VAL A 207 0.06 -1.67 1.40
C VAL A 207 1.08 -1.94 0.30
N VAL A 208 2.31 -2.17 0.73
CA VAL A 208 3.35 -2.82 -0.06
C VAL A 208 3.69 -4.16 0.60
N HIS A 209 4.00 -5.16 -0.21
CA HIS A 209 4.25 -6.52 0.24
C HIS A 209 5.45 -7.12 -0.52
N ASN A 210 6.37 -7.70 0.23
CA ASN A 210 7.50 -8.47 -0.27
C ASN A 210 7.36 -9.89 0.25
N GLY A 211 7.15 -10.85 -0.65
CA GLY A 211 6.79 -12.19 -0.24
C GLY A 211 5.90 -12.89 -1.24
N GLU A 212 5.42 -14.06 -0.82
CA GLU A 212 4.44 -14.86 -1.54
C GLU A 212 3.50 -15.48 -0.52
N ILE A 213 2.20 -15.20 -0.64
CA ILE A 213 1.22 -15.66 0.33
C ILE A 213 0.67 -17.02 -0.10
N SER A 214 1.07 -18.08 0.60
CA SER A 214 0.59 -19.44 0.33
C SER A 214 -0.90 -19.63 0.67
N SER A 215 -1.48 -18.79 1.53
CA SER A 215 -2.90 -18.80 1.89
C SER A 215 -3.77 -17.92 0.99
N TYR A 216 -3.24 -17.38 -0.12
CA TYR A 216 -3.88 -16.34 -0.94
C TYR A 216 -5.36 -16.63 -1.23
N ASP A 217 -5.69 -17.78 -1.83
CA ASP A 217 -7.06 -18.04 -2.28
C ASP A 217 -8.03 -18.23 -1.09
N ALA A 218 -7.55 -18.76 0.04
CA ALA A 218 -8.36 -18.86 1.26
C ALA A 218 -8.66 -17.47 1.84
N ASN A 219 -7.64 -16.60 1.93
CA ASN A 219 -7.80 -15.23 2.42
C ASN A 219 -8.70 -14.40 1.48
N ARG A 220 -8.52 -14.54 0.17
CA ARG A 220 -9.34 -13.88 -0.86
C ARG A 220 -10.81 -14.27 -0.74
N ARG A 221 -11.12 -15.57 -0.70
CA ARG A 221 -12.52 -16.05 -0.57
C ARG A 221 -13.15 -15.55 0.73
N PHE A 222 -12.40 -15.54 1.82
CA PHE A 222 -12.90 -15.04 3.11
C PHE A 222 -13.24 -13.55 3.03
N ILE A 223 -12.35 -12.71 2.52
CA ILE A 223 -12.59 -11.26 2.47
C ILE A 223 -13.72 -10.89 1.49
N GLU A 224 -13.88 -11.64 0.39
CA GLU A 224 -14.99 -11.46 -0.56
C GLU A 224 -16.37 -11.69 0.07
N MET A 225 -16.48 -12.54 1.09
CA MET A 225 -17.73 -12.73 1.85
C MET A 225 -18.18 -11.46 2.57
N TYR A 226 -17.28 -10.49 2.78
CA TYR A 226 -17.56 -9.21 3.42
C TYR A 226 -17.75 -8.06 2.40
N GLY A 227 -17.98 -8.38 1.14
CA GLY A 227 -18.35 -7.41 0.10
C GLY A 227 -17.17 -6.72 -0.59
N TYR A 228 -15.94 -7.16 -0.34
CA TYR A 228 -14.77 -6.74 -1.12
C TYR A 228 -14.72 -7.51 -2.45
N LYS A 229 -14.18 -6.89 -3.50
CA LYS A 229 -14.01 -7.52 -4.81
C LYS A 229 -12.53 -7.52 -5.18
N CYS A 230 -11.89 -8.67 -5.10
CA CYS A 230 -10.47 -8.83 -5.45
C CYS A 230 -10.36 -9.06 -6.96
N THR A 231 -10.00 -8.01 -7.70
CA THR A 231 -10.03 -8.02 -9.18
C THR A 231 -8.66 -7.99 -9.82
N LEU A 232 -7.63 -7.68 -9.03
CA LEU A 232 -6.27 -7.41 -9.50
C LEU A 232 -5.33 -8.61 -9.28
N GLN A 233 -5.86 -9.72 -8.75
CA GLN A 233 -5.24 -11.04 -8.65
C GLN A 233 -3.85 -11.03 -8.00
N THR A 234 -3.71 -10.31 -6.89
CA THR A 234 -2.46 -10.15 -6.16
C THR A 234 -2.69 -10.23 -4.65
N ASP A 235 -1.76 -10.87 -3.96
CA ASP A 235 -1.77 -11.00 -2.50
C ASP A 235 -1.91 -9.65 -1.80
N THR A 236 -1.29 -8.61 -2.35
CA THR A 236 -1.22 -7.27 -1.76
C THR A 236 -2.58 -6.57 -1.77
N GLU A 237 -3.40 -6.81 -2.81
CA GLU A 237 -4.79 -6.33 -2.85
C GLU A 237 -5.60 -6.94 -1.70
N VAL A 238 -5.45 -8.26 -1.51
CA VAL A 238 -6.14 -8.98 -0.43
C VAL A 238 -5.70 -8.45 0.93
N ILE A 239 -4.41 -8.23 1.16
CA ILE A 239 -3.90 -7.67 2.42
C ILE A 239 -4.44 -6.26 2.67
N ALA A 240 -4.52 -5.40 1.64
CA ALA A 240 -5.09 -4.06 1.78
C ALA A 240 -6.57 -4.10 2.21
N TYR A 241 -7.35 -5.04 1.65
CA TYR A 241 -8.76 -5.20 2.02
C TYR A 241 -8.93 -5.85 3.41
N ILE A 242 -8.04 -6.76 3.81
CA ILE A 242 -7.98 -7.28 5.17
C ILE A 242 -7.70 -6.15 6.17
N ALA A 243 -6.77 -5.24 5.85
CA ALA A 243 -6.47 -4.08 6.68
C ALA A 243 -7.69 -3.18 6.86
N ASP A 244 -8.37 -2.81 5.77
CA ASP A 244 -9.60 -2.01 5.86
C ASP A 244 -10.70 -2.72 6.67
N TYR A 245 -10.92 -4.02 6.43
CA TYR A 245 -11.91 -4.79 7.18
C TYR A 245 -11.61 -4.83 8.68
N LEU A 246 -10.39 -5.21 9.06
CA LEU A 246 -10.03 -5.37 10.47
C LEU A 246 -9.93 -4.02 11.19
N LEU A 247 -9.36 -3.00 10.57
CA LEU A 247 -9.10 -1.71 11.23
C LEU A 247 -10.32 -0.78 11.17
N ARG A 248 -10.97 -0.62 10.01
CA ARG A 248 -12.11 0.31 9.87
C ARG A 248 -13.43 -0.33 10.30
N ARG A 249 -13.74 -1.54 9.82
CA ARG A 249 -15.05 -2.17 10.07
C ARG A 249 -15.11 -2.92 11.41
N GLN A 250 -14.07 -3.71 11.73
CA GLN A 250 -14.00 -4.44 13.00
C GLN A 250 -13.40 -3.61 14.15
N LYS A 251 -12.81 -2.44 13.83
CA LYS A 251 -12.26 -1.49 14.81
C LYS A 251 -11.14 -2.09 15.68
N LEU A 252 -10.40 -3.04 15.13
CA LEU A 252 -9.22 -3.58 15.78
C LEU A 252 -8.10 -2.54 15.79
N THR A 253 -7.26 -2.61 16.82
CA THR A 253 -6.00 -1.87 16.88
C THR A 253 -4.98 -2.43 15.90
N LEU A 254 -3.95 -1.66 15.56
CA LEU A 254 -2.84 -2.13 14.72
C LEU A 254 -2.11 -3.35 15.30
N LYS A 255 -2.04 -3.45 16.65
CA LYS A 255 -1.45 -4.62 17.32
C LYS A 255 -2.33 -5.85 17.15
N GLU A 256 -3.65 -5.72 17.30
CA GLU A 256 -4.58 -6.82 17.08
C GLU A 256 -4.61 -7.24 15.60
N PHE A 257 -4.56 -6.29 14.66
CA PHE A 257 -4.36 -6.57 13.25
C PHE A 257 -3.10 -7.42 13.01
N ALA A 258 -1.96 -7.04 13.60
CA ALA A 258 -0.73 -7.82 13.50
C ALA A 258 -0.90 -9.23 14.09
N SER A 259 -1.57 -9.36 15.24
CA SER A 259 -1.88 -10.65 15.87
C SER A 259 -2.86 -11.53 15.07
N VAL A 260 -3.63 -10.95 14.15
CA VAL A 260 -4.48 -11.72 13.21
C VAL A 260 -3.66 -12.15 11.99
N VAL A 261 -3.04 -11.19 11.31
CA VAL A 261 -2.34 -11.41 10.04
C VAL A 261 -1.08 -12.26 10.24
N ALA A 262 -0.28 -11.94 11.25
CA ALA A 262 0.93 -12.68 11.63
C ALA A 262 0.71 -13.53 12.90
N ALA A 263 -0.44 -14.20 13.00
CA ALA A 263 -0.86 -14.88 14.23
C ALA A 263 0.21 -15.82 14.84
N PRO A 264 0.54 -15.68 16.13
CA PRO A 264 1.49 -16.56 16.80
C PRO A 264 1.06 -18.04 16.77
N PHE A 265 2.01 -18.95 16.97
CA PHE A 265 1.70 -20.38 17.12
C PHE A 265 0.93 -20.63 18.42
N TRP A 266 0.08 -21.67 18.44
CA TRP A 266 -0.64 -22.08 19.65
C TRP A 266 0.30 -22.30 20.84
N SER A 267 1.46 -22.94 20.61
CA SER A 267 2.49 -23.13 21.63
C SER A 267 3.13 -21.84 22.13
N THR A 268 3.17 -20.79 21.29
CA THR A 268 3.61 -19.46 21.71
C THR A 268 2.53 -18.80 22.56
N ILE A 269 1.26 -18.86 22.11
CA ILE A 269 0.10 -18.31 22.83
C ILE A 269 -0.04 -18.92 24.22
N GLU A 270 0.19 -20.23 24.38
CA GLU A 270 0.13 -20.93 25.67
C GLU A 270 1.12 -20.40 26.72
N ARG A 271 2.21 -19.76 26.29
CA ARG A 271 3.29 -19.23 27.15
C ARG A 271 3.20 -17.72 27.39
N MET A 272 2.22 -17.05 26.79
CA MET A 272 1.99 -15.62 26.99
C MET A 272 1.36 -15.34 28.36
N SER A 273 1.26 -14.05 28.73
CA SER A 273 0.44 -13.63 29.87
C SER A 273 -1.00 -14.10 29.69
N GLU A 274 -1.75 -14.31 30.78
CA GLU A 274 -3.15 -14.77 30.69
C GLU A 274 -4.04 -13.82 29.86
N GLU A 275 -3.76 -12.52 29.93
CA GLU A 275 -4.46 -11.52 29.12
C GLU A 275 -4.15 -11.67 27.62
N ASP A 276 -2.85 -11.68 27.26
CA ASP A 276 -2.42 -11.81 25.86
C ASP A 276 -2.84 -13.15 25.27
N LYS A 277 -2.77 -14.23 26.07
CA LYS A 277 -3.22 -15.58 25.70
C LYS A 277 -4.69 -15.58 25.36
N ARG A 278 -5.54 -14.95 26.18
CA ARG A 278 -6.98 -14.81 25.93
C ARG A 278 -7.25 -14.04 24.64
N ILE A 279 -6.60 -12.89 24.46
CA ILE A 279 -6.76 -12.03 23.27
C ILE A 279 -6.32 -12.77 22.00
N CYS A 280 -5.10 -13.32 21.97
CA CYS A 280 -4.57 -14.01 20.81
C CYS A 280 -5.35 -15.28 20.46
N THR A 281 -5.82 -16.03 21.46
CA THR A 281 -6.70 -17.20 21.25
C THR A 281 -8.01 -16.79 20.58
N TYR A 282 -8.63 -15.71 21.07
CA TYR A 282 -9.87 -15.18 20.51
C TYR A 282 -9.68 -14.73 19.06
N LEU A 283 -8.70 -13.86 18.80
CA LEU A 283 -8.42 -13.33 17.45
C LEU A 283 -8.12 -14.44 16.46
N ARG A 284 -7.25 -15.39 16.84
CA ARG A 284 -6.86 -16.53 15.99
C ARG A 284 -8.04 -17.45 15.66
N THR A 285 -9.02 -17.57 16.56
CA THR A 285 -10.22 -18.39 16.37
C THR A 285 -11.23 -17.68 15.47
N VAL A 286 -11.57 -16.44 15.78
CA VAL A 286 -12.59 -15.65 15.07
C VAL A 286 -12.15 -15.31 13.64
N TYR A 287 -10.89 -14.95 13.47
CA TYR A 287 -10.33 -14.51 12.19
C TYR A 287 -9.45 -15.57 11.52
N SER A 288 -9.73 -16.85 11.76
CA SER A 288 -8.96 -17.99 11.23
C SER A 288 -8.74 -17.94 9.71
N GLY A 289 -9.71 -17.43 8.95
CA GLY A 289 -9.62 -17.25 7.48
C GLY A 289 -8.77 -16.05 7.03
N LEU A 290 -8.34 -15.19 7.96
CA LEU A 290 -7.51 -14.01 7.69
C LEU A 290 -6.07 -14.15 8.21
N LEU A 291 -5.72 -15.32 8.72
CA LEU A 291 -4.33 -15.66 8.96
C LEU A 291 -3.60 -15.68 7.63
N VAL A 292 -2.61 -14.80 7.48
CA VAL A 292 -1.76 -14.76 6.30
C VAL A 292 -0.59 -15.70 6.54
N THR A 293 -0.43 -16.68 5.65
CA THR A 293 0.65 -17.67 5.71
C THR A 293 1.52 -17.58 4.47
N GLY A 294 2.79 -17.94 4.62
CA GLY A 294 3.81 -17.75 3.60
C GLY A 294 4.81 -16.66 4.04
N PRO A 295 5.96 -16.57 3.37
CA PRO A 295 6.95 -15.55 3.63
C PRO A 295 6.39 -14.18 3.27
N PHE A 296 6.33 -13.24 4.22
CA PHE A 296 5.94 -11.86 3.90
C PHE A 296 6.63 -10.83 4.79
N SER A 297 6.90 -9.68 4.20
CA SER A 297 7.08 -8.42 4.90
C SER A 297 6.18 -7.37 4.26
N ILE A 298 5.46 -6.61 5.08
CA ILE A 298 4.55 -5.56 4.63
C ILE A 298 4.88 -4.22 5.27
N VAL A 299 4.59 -3.15 4.54
CA VAL A 299 4.42 -1.81 5.13
C VAL A 299 3.01 -1.35 4.80
N LEU A 300 2.24 -1.08 5.86
CA LEU A 300 0.89 -0.53 5.84
C LEU A 300 0.98 0.96 6.19
N GLY A 301 0.72 1.84 5.22
CA GLY A 301 0.53 3.26 5.44
C GLY A 301 -0.91 3.58 5.81
N PHE A 302 -1.11 4.63 6.63
CA PHE A 302 -2.42 5.17 6.99
C PHE A 302 -2.31 6.67 7.32
N GLU A 303 -3.45 7.35 7.45
CA GLU A 303 -3.48 8.75 7.86
C GLU A 303 -2.82 8.92 9.25
N GLY A 304 -1.77 9.74 9.32
CA GLY A 304 -1.00 9.94 10.56
C GLY A 304 -0.03 8.83 10.95
N GLY A 305 0.29 7.86 10.09
CA GLY A 305 1.31 6.86 10.44
C GLY A 305 1.60 5.77 9.43
N LEU A 306 2.44 4.82 9.85
CA LEU A 306 2.66 3.56 9.15
C LEU A 306 2.93 2.43 10.14
N MET A 307 2.76 1.20 9.67
CA MET A 307 3.15 -0.01 10.38
C MET A 307 3.94 -0.92 9.44
N ALA A 308 5.07 -1.44 9.90
CA ALA A 308 5.77 -2.53 9.24
C ALA A 308 5.62 -3.83 10.01
N LEU A 309 5.43 -4.93 9.31
CA LEU A 309 5.18 -6.24 9.90
C LEU A 309 5.82 -7.34 9.05
N ASN A 310 6.50 -8.28 9.70
CA ASN A 310 6.96 -9.52 9.08
C ASN A 310 6.00 -10.67 9.41
N ASP A 311 6.07 -11.72 8.59
CA ASP A 311 5.48 -13.00 8.93
C ASP A 311 6.04 -13.52 10.25
N ARG A 312 5.29 -14.41 10.91
CA ARG A 312 5.61 -14.94 12.24
C ARG A 312 6.95 -15.69 12.30
N LEU A 313 7.49 -16.15 11.17
CA LEU A 313 8.77 -16.85 11.06
C LEU A 313 9.91 -15.95 10.55
N LYS A 314 9.63 -14.68 10.21
CA LYS A 314 10.59 -13.71 9.67
C LYS A 314 11.35 -14.28 8.45
N LEU A 315 10.61 -14.77 7.46
CA LEU A 315 11.19 -15.36 6.25
C LEU A 315 11.66 -14.30 5.24
N ARG A 316 11.31 -13.04 5.45
CA ARG A 316 11.74 -11.89 4.66
C ARG A 316 12.54 -10.91 5.50
N SER A 317 13.48 -10.23 4.87
CA SER A 317 14.31 -9.21 5.51
C SER A 317 13.50 -7.94 5.73
N MET A 318 13.72 -7.33 6.88
CA MET A 318 13.23 -6.00 7.23
C MET A 318 14.18 -5.42 8.27
N VAL A 319 14.62 -4.19 8.04
CA VAL A 319 15.48 -3.40 8.92
C VAL A 319 14.79 -2.08 9.17
N THR A 320 14.93 -1.58 10.39
CA THR A 320 14.44 -0.27 10.79
C THR A 320 15.57 0.55 11.40
N ALA A 321 15.49 1.87 11.28
CA ALA A 321 16.47 2.80 11.83
C ALA A 321 15.83 4.14 12.17
N LYS A 322 16.53 4.99 12.93
CA LYS A 322 16.07 6.34 13.29
C LYS A 322 17.14 7.40 13.05
N LYS A 323 16.72 8.60 12.67
CA LYS A 323 17.58 9.80 12.63
C LYS A 323 16.73 11.04 12.88
N GLY A 324 16.95 11.70 14.02
CA GLY A 324 16.12 12.83 14.43
C GLY A 324 14.67 12.40 14.63
N ASP A 325 13.75 13.12 13.99
CA ASP A 325 12.31 12.82 13.96
C ASP A 325 11.93 11.77 12.90
N ARG A 326 12.89 11.26 12.10
CA ARG A 326 12.59 10.33 11.02
C ARG A 326 12.82 8.88 11.43
N VAL A 327 11.87 8.03 11.07
CA VAL A 327 11.97 6.57 11.15
C VAL A 327 12.04 6.01 9.74
N TYR A 328 12.99 5.10 9.52
CA TYR A 328 13.24 4.46 8.23
C TYR A 328 12.98 2.97 8.35
N ILE A 329 12.42 2.38 7.30
CA ILE A 329 12.14 0.96 7.20
C ILE A 329 12.55 0.51 5.81
N ALA A 330 13.29 -0.59 5.69
CA ALA A 330 13.67 -1.11 4.38
C ALA A 330 13.89 -2.61 4.40
N SER A 331 13.89 -3.22 3.22
CA SER A 331 14.31 -4.62 3.06
C SER A 331 15.81 -4.80 3.36
N GLU A 332 16.62 -3.78 3.11
CA GLU A 332 18.08 -3.78 3.34
C GLU A 332 18.54 -2.47 3.99
N GLU A 333 19.51 -2.56 4.89
CA GLU A 333 20.10 -1.38 5.54
C GLU A 333 20.73 -0.41 4.53
N ALA A 334 21.28 -0.91 3.42
CA ALA A 334 21.90 -0.09 2.37
C ALA A 334 20.95 0.99 1.82
N ALA A 335 19.65 0.66 1.69
CA ALA A 335 18.62 1.60 1.28
C ALA A 335 18.44 2.76 2.27
N ILE A 336 18.49 2.46 3.57
CA ILE A 336 18.42 3.47 4.63
C ILE A 336 19.69 4.33 4.60
N ARG A 337 20.87 3.70 4.55
CA ARG A 337 22.17 4.39 4.55
C ARG A 337 22.35 5.30 3.34
N LYS A 338 21.72 4.99 2.21
CA LYS A 338 21.75 5.84 1.01
C LYS A 338 21.15 7.23 1.25
N ILE A 339 20.14 7.35 2.11
CA ILE A 339 19.43 8.62 2.38
C ILE A 339 19.68 9.16 3.80
N ALA A 340 20.13 8.31 4.71
CA ALA A 340 20.51 8.66 6.06
C ALA A 340 21.77 7.85 6.48
N PRO A 341 22.98 8.24 6.00
CA PRO A 341 24.21 7.48 6.23
C PRO A 341 24.52 7.24 7.70
N ASP A 342 24.18 8.20 8.56
CA ASP A 342 24.45 8.21 10.00
C ASP A 342 23.19 7.87 10.84
N ALA A 343 22.20 7.20 10.24
CA ALA A 343 21.04 6.71 10.99
C ALA A 343 21.49 5.79 12.15
N GLY A 344 20.93 6.03 13.34
CA GLY A 344 21.14 5.23 14.54
C GLY A 344 20.00 4.24 14.77
N ASP A 345 20.04 3.56 15.91
CA ASP A 345 19.01 2.60 16.35
C ASP A 345 18.64 1.57 15.27
N VAL A 346 19.65 1.07 14.54
CA VAL A 346 19.43 0.08 13.50
C VAL A 346 19.13 -1.27 14.13
N TYR A 347 17.95 -1.82 13.84
CA TYR A 347 17.59 -3.17 14.28
C TYR A 347 16.65 -3.84 13.29
N ALA A 348 16.65 -5.17 13.32
CA ALA A 348 15.78 -6.01 12.50
C ALA A 348 14.66 -6.61 13.38
N PRO A 349 13.39 -6.17 13.25
CA PRO A 349 12.26 -6.64 14.07
C PRO A 349 12.11 -8.16 14.05
N THR A 350 11.61 -8.76 15.12
CA THR A 350 11.37 -10.21 15.19
C THR A 350 10.14 -10.63 14.37
N GLY A 351 9.96 -11.93 14.14
CA GLY A 351 8.83 -12.44 13.38
C GLY A 351 7.50 -12.13 14.06
N GLY A 352 6.54 -11.57 13.31
CA GLY A 352 5.24 -11.16 13.85
C GLY A 352 5.26 -9.92 14.75
N GLU A 353 6.41 -9.29 14.97
CA GLU A 353 6.52 -8.06 15.75
C GLU A 353 6.17 -6.83 14.89
N PRO A 354 5.10 -6.07 15.22
CA PRO A 354 4.75 -4.88 14.46
C PRO A 354 5.61 -3.68 14.89
N VAL A 355 6.22 -3.01 13.92
CA VAL A 355 6.83 -1.68 14.12
C VAL A 355 5.82 -0.63 13.72
N ILE A 356 5.24 0.07 14.70
CA ILE A 356 4.21 1.09 14.49
C ILE A 356 4.83 2.46 14.73
N VAL A 357 4.72 3.33 13.73
CA VAL A 357 5.18 4.73 13.81
C VAL A 357 3.98 5.63 13.57
N LYS A 358 3.75 6.56 14.50
CA LYS A 358 2.68 7.56 14.40
C LYS A 358 3.29 8.94 14.34
N VAL A 359 2.69 9.80 13.54
CA VAL A 359 2.92 11.23 13.53
C VAL A 359 2.23 11.83 14.76
N ARG A 360 2.85 12.84 15.37
CA ARG A 360 2.26 13.59 16.47
C ARG A 360 0.90 14.15 16.08
N GLU A 361 -0.09 14.02 16.96
CA GLU A 361 -1.45 14.53 16.72
C GLU A 361 -1.44 16.02 16.37
N GLY A 362 -2.26 16.40 15.39
CA GLY A 362 -2.35 17.78 14.87
C GLY A 362 -1.22 18.18 13.92
N ARG A 363 -0.34 17.25 13.51
CA ARG A 363 0.80 17.52 12.63
C ARG A 363 0.73 16.81 11.27
N TYR A 364 -0.39 16.16 10.94
CA TYR A 364 -0.62 15.46 9.67
C TYR A 364 -1.90 15.91 8.97
#